data_AF-A0A931DX09-F1
#
_entry.id   AF-A0A931DX09-F1
#
_cell.length_a   1.000
_cell.length_b   1.000
_cell.length_c   1.000
_cell.angle_alpha   90.00
_cell.angle_beta   90.00
_cell.angle_gamma   90.00
#
_symmetry.space_group_name_H-M   'P 1'
#
loop_
_entity.id
_entity.type
_entity.pdbx_description
1 polymer ?
#
loop_
_entity_poly.entity_id
_entity_poly.type
_entity_poly.pdbx_seq_one_letter_code
_entity_poly.pdbx_strand_id
1 'polypeptide(L)'
;MVRKREPRPVPGRPEVGRSKLGRPKLSRPYVRQPVAEPISLERAVEEGLLIARSALTMEVKNRIIVSALRDDHRFEAAETASWVVLELIKLSAEQAEYAERMSELVNTGTDRRRTISKEHDYGPRDYRMLTRRGLAYASLSTQLMRLVDDPDYVASVVEDARGKAWSELGNAIGSRLDCGPMQHPDADYTLERDTRLRALVAIDLARLWRSAGANAAR
;
A
#
# COMPACT_ATOMS: atom_id res chain seq x y z
N MET A 1 58.53 19.64 -39.36
CA MET A 1 58.70 19.41 -37.90
C MET A 1 57.33 19.20 -37.27
N VAL A 2 56.95 17.95 -36.99
CA VAL A 2 55.80 17.61 -36.14
C VAL A 2 56.25 16.40 -35.30
N ARG A 3 56.46 16.61 -34.00
CA ARG A 3 56.94 15.59 -33.07
C ARG A 3 55.81 14.58 -32.79
N LYS A 4 55.99 13.31 -33.16
CA LYS A 4 55.14 12.21 -32.69
C LYS A 4 55.24 12.14 -31.17
N ARG A 5 54.11 12.26 -30.47
CA ARG A 5 54.04 12.05 -29.01
C ARG A 5 53.89 10.54 -28.77
N GLU A 6 54.84 9.95 -28.05
CA GLU A 6 54.72 8.59 -27.53
C GLU A 6 53.63 8.52 -26.44
N PRO A 7 52.86 7.42 -26.37
CA PRO A 7 51.87 7.22 -25.31
C PRO A 7 52.56 6.88 -23.98
N ARG A 8 52.13 7.53 -22.89
CA ARG A 8 52.64 7.27 -21.53
C ARG A 8 52.22 5.87 -21.06
N PRO A 9 53.09 5.14 -20.31
CA PRO A 9 52.72 3.87 -19.72
C PRO A 9 51.64 4.07 -18.63
N VAL A 10 50.58 3.28 -18.69
CA VAL A 10 49.50 3.26 -17.69
C VAL A 10 50.02 2.49 -16.46
N PRO A 11 49.97 3.04 -15.23
CA PRO A 11 50.41 2.31 -14.05
C PRO A 11 49.52 1.07 -13.83
N GLY A 12 50.16 -0.08 -13.65
CA GLY A 12 49.49 -1.37 -13.45
C GLY A 12 48.51 -1.33 -12.28
N ARG A 13 47.30 -1.86 -12.49
CA ARG A 13 46.36 -2.13 -11.39
C ARG A 13 47.01 -3.15 -10.45
N PRO A 14 47.00 -2.93 -9.12
CA PRO A 14 47.43 -3.97 -8.20
C PRO A 14 46.50 -5.19 -8.35
N GLU A 15 47.08 -6.35 -8.62
CA GLU A 15 46.37 -7.62 -8.60
C GLU A 15 45.93 -7.90 -7.16
N VAL A 16 44.67 -7.61 -6.85
CA VAL A 16 44.06 -8.03 -5.59
C VAL A 16 43.97 -9.55 -5.63
N GLY A 17 44.86 -10.21 -4.89
CA GLY A 17 44.88 -11.66 -4.73
C GLY A 17 43.48 -12.18 -4.41
N ARG A 18 42.97 -13.10 -5.24
CA ARG A 18 41.71 -13.79 -5.00
C ARG A 18 41.83 -14.54 -3.67
N SER A 19 41.29 -13.96 -2.61
CA SER A 19 41.15 -14.64 -1.33
C SER A 19 40.34 -15.91 -1.55
N LYS A 20 40.91 -17.05 -1.14
CA LYS A 20 40.22 -18.33 -1.15
C LYS A 20 39.22 -18.39 0.01
N LEU A 21 38.20 -17.52 0.00
CA LEU A 21 37.03 -17.74 0.83
C LEU A 21 36.25 -18.91 0.23
N GLY A 22 36.26 -20.03 0.95
CA GLY A 22 35.47 -21.21 0.62
C GLY A 22 34.01 -20.82 0.40
N ARG A 23 33.40 -21.35 -0.68
CA ARG A 23 31.97 -21.17 -0.93
C ARG A 23 31.20 -21.64 0.31
N PRO A 24 30.31 -20.83 0.89
CA PRO A 24 29.46 -21.29 1.97
C PRO A 24 28.66 -22.51 1.47
N LYS A 25 28.75 -23.63 2.19
CA LYS A 25 27.94 -24.81 1.90
C LYS A 25 26.48 -24.44 2.19
N LEU A 26 25.69 -24.19 1.15
CA LEU A 26 24.24 -24.13 1.24
C LEU A 26 23.75 -25.49 1.76
N SER A 27 23.50 -25.57 3.07
CA SER A 27 23.21 -26.81 3.81
C SER A 27 21.74 -27.21 3.81
N ARG A 28 20.88 -26.48 3.09
CA ARG A 28 19.49 -26.88 2.88
C ARG A 28 19.34 -27.42 1.46
N PRO A 29 18.94 -28.69 1.27
CA PRO A 29 18.56 -29.18 -0.05
C PRO A 29 17.42 -28.29 -0.57
N TYR A 30 17.49 -27.91 -1.85
CA TYR A 30 16.40 -27.21 -2.50
C TYR A 30 15.15 -28.10 -2.44
N VAL A 31 14.20 -27.73 -1.59
CA VAL A 31 12.87 -28.34 -1.59
C VAL A 31 12.11 -27.66 -2.71
N ARG A 32 11.87 -28.40 -3.79
CA ARG A 32 10.97 -27.94 -4.85
C ARG A 32 9.63 -27.63 -4.20
N GLN A 33 9.24 -26.35 -4.19
CA GLN A 33 7.93 -25.97 -3.68
C GLN A 33 6.85 -26.75 -4.44
N PRO A 34 5.84 -27.30 -3.75
CA PRO A 34 4.73 -27.95 -4.42
C PRO A 34 4.12 -26.96 -5.41
N VAL A 35 3.92 -27.42 -6.65
CA VAL A 35 3.27 -26.61 -7.66
C VAL A 35 1.80 -26.47 -7.24
N ALA A 36 1.40 -25.28 -6.80
CA ALA A 36 0.00 -25.00 -6.49
C ALA A 36 -0.87 -25.34 -7.71
N GLU A 37 -2.00 -25.99 -7.47
CA GLU A 37 -2.99 -26.20 -8.53
C GLU A 37 -3.47 -24.84 -9.05
N PRO A 38 -3.55 -24.66 -10.38
CA PRO A 38 -3.97 -23.40 -10.93
C PRO A 38 -5.45 -23.17 -10.61
N ILE A 39 -5.76 -22.05 -9.96
CA ILE A 39 -7.13 -21.61 -9.72
C ILE A 39 -7.94 -21.61 -11.03
N SER A 40 -9.23 -21.93 -10.93
CA SER A 40 -10.14 -21.80 -12.08
C SER A 40 -10.26 -20.33 -12.49
N LEU A 41 -10.59 -20.10 -13.76
CA LEU A 41 -10.80 -18.75 -14.28
C LEU A 41 -11.91 -18.04 -13.50
N GLU A 42 -13.04 -18.71 -13.28
CA GLU A 42 -14.17 -18.20 -12.51
C GLU A 42 -13.75 -17.75 -11.10
N ARG A 43 -13.02 -18.60 -10.39
CA ARG A 43 -12.52 -18.27 -9.05
C ARG A 43 -11.55 -17.09 -9.05
N ALA A 44 -10.67 -17.02 -10.04
CA ALA A 44 -9.74 -15.91 -10.19
C ALA A 44 -10.48 -14.57 -10.37
N VAL A 45 -11.57 -14.58 -11.13
CA VAL A 45 -12.38 -13.37 -11.35
C VAL A 45 -13.20 -13.01 -10.12
N GLU A 46 -13.81 -13.99 -9.45
CA GLU A 46 -14.54 -13.79 -8.19
C GLU A 46 -13.62 -13.17 -7.11
N GLU A 47 -12.44 -13.74 -6.91
CA GLU A 47 -11.44 -13.20 -5.99
C GLU A 47 -10.97 -11.81 -6.42
N GLY A 48 -10.79 -11.60 -7.73
CA GLY A 48 -10.48 -10.29 -8.30
C GLY A 48 -11.53 -9.23 -7.99
N LEU A 49 -12.82 -9.58 -8.04
CA LEU A 49 -13.92 -8.67 -7.68
C LEU A 49 -13.92 -8.33 -6.19
N LEU A 50 -13.64 -9.30 -5.32
CA LEU A 50 -13.54 -9.05 -3.87
C LEU A 50 -12.37 -8.10 -3.55
N ILE A 51 -11.23 -8.32 -4.19
CA ILE A 51 -10.05 -7.44 -4.04
C ILE A 51 -10.36 -6.04 -4.57
N ALA A 52 -10.96 -5.94 -5.76
CA ALA A 52 -11.33 -4.67 -6.37
C ALA A 52 -12.31 -3.89 -5.50
N ARG A 53 -13.35 -4.54 -4.96
CA ARG A 53 -14.29 -3.92 -4.01
C ARG A 53 -13.55 -3.39 -2.78
N SER A 54 -12.67 -4.19 -2.18
CA SER A 54 -11.91 -3.75 -1.01
C SER A 54 -11.02 -2.54 -1.30
N ALA A 55 -10.35 -2.53 -2.46
CA ALA A 55 -9.51 -1.42 -2.90
C ALA A 55 -10.33 -0.15 -3.13
N LEU A 56 -11.43 -0.27 -3.90
CA LEU A 56 -12.37 0.81 -4.17
C LEU A 56 -12.94 1.41 -2.88
N THR A 57 -13.42 0.58 -1.95
CA THR A 57 -13.91 1.08 -0.66
C THR A 57 -12.84 1.83 0.11
N MET A 58 -11.57 1.35 0.08
CA MET A 58 -10.47 2.00 0.79
C MET A 58 -10.13 3.36 0.17
N GLU A 59 -10.13 3.47 -1.16
CA GLU A 59 -9.86 4.71 -1.88
C GLU A 59 -10.95 5.75 -1.63
N VAL A 60 -12.23 5.35 -1.71
CA VAL A 60 -13.37 6.22 -1.44
C VAL A 60 -13.38 6.66 0.03
N LYS A 61 -13.09 5.76 0.97
CA LYS A 61 -12.93 6.08 2.40
C LYS A 61 -11.87 7.16 2.62
N ASN A 62 -10.69 6.98 2.04
CA ASN A 62 -9.60 7.96 2.14
C ASN A 62 -10.03 9.31 1.56
N ARG A 63 -10.76 9.31 0.45
CA ARG A 63 -11.26 10.55 -0.16
C ARG A 63 -12.29 11.26 0.72
N ILE A 64 -13.23 10.53 1.33
CA ILE A 64 -14.19 11.10 2.30
C ILE A 64 -13.44 11.77 3.45
N ILE A 65 -12.46 11.08 4.05
CA ILE A 65 -11.65 11.62 5.16
C ILE A 65 -10.90 12.88 4.72
N VAL A 66 -10.20 12.82 3.59
CA VAL A 66 -9.39 13.95 3.10
C VAL A 66 -10.27 15.14 2.74
N SER A 67 -11.41 14.92 2.08
CA SER A 67 -12.33 15.99 1.70
C SER A 67 -12.92 16.68 2.94
N ALA A 68 -13.30 15.90 3.96
CA ALA A 68 -13.79 16.46 5.22
C ALA A 68 -12.72 17.25 5.98
N LEU A 69 -11.48 16.76 6.03
CA LEU A 69 -10.41 17.39 6.82
C LEU A 69 -9.72 18.55 6.12
N ARG A 70 -9.58 18.50 4.79
CA ARG A 70 -8.84 19.49 4.01
C ARG A 70 -9.73 20.61 3.49
N ASP A 71 -10.91 20.25 2.99
CA ASP A 71 -11.77 21.16 2.23
C ASP A 71 -12.99 21.62 3.05
N ASP A 72 -13.15 21.12 4.29
CA ASP A 72 -14.32 21.35 5.17
C ASP A 72 -15.66 21.03 4.50
N HIS A 73 -15.63 20.09 3.54
CA HIS A 73 -16.82 19.67 2.82
C HIS A 73 -17.66 18.71 3.67
N ARG A 74 -18.97 18.93 3.66
CA ARG A 74 -19.93 17.96 4.20
C ARG A 74 -20.00 16.75 3.29
N PHE A 75 -20.25 15.59 3.88
CA PHE A 75 -20.44 14.36 3.12
C PHE A 75 -21.72 14.47 2.25
N GLU A 76 -21.55 14.31 0.95
CA GLU A 76 -22.63 14.25 -0.04
C GLU A 76 -22.63 12.88 -0.74
N ALA A 77 -23.70 12.11 -0.57
CA ALA A 77 -23.79 10.74 -1.06
C ALA A 77 -23.78 10.67 -2.59
N ALA A 78 -24.47 11.60 -3.27
CA ALA A 78 -24.54 11.64 -4.73
C ALA A 78 -23.19 11.99 -5.37
N GLU A 79 -22.45 12.92 -4.75
CA GLU A 79 -21.10 13.25 -5.21
C GLU A 79 -20.18 12.05 -5.01
N THR A 80 -20.21 11.44 -3.82
CA THR A 80 -19.42 10.23 -3.52
C THR A 80 -19.73 9.08 -4.48
N ALA A 81 -21.00 8.86 -4.82
CA ALA A 81 -21.41 7.86 -5.80
C ALA A 81 -20.82 8.13 -7.19
N SER A 82 -20.77 9.40 -7.61
CA SER A 82 -20.12 9.80 -8.86
C SER A 82 -18.63 9.48 -8.86
N TRP A 83 -17.95 9.66 -7.73
CA TRP A 83 -16.54 9.26 -7.55
C TRP A 83 -16.37 7.73 -7.62
N VAL A 84 -17.26 6.95 -7.00
CA VAL A 84 -17.24 5.48 -7.09
C VAL A 84 -17.35 5.02 -8.54
N VAL A 85 -18.27 5.62 -9.30
CA VAL A 85 -18.46 5.31 -10.73
C VAL A 85 -17.19 5.62 -11.53
N LEU A 86 -16.59 6.79 -11.34
CA LEU A 86 -15.33 7.15 -12.02
C LEU A 86 -14.20 6.17 -11.70
N GLU A 87 -14.07 5.77 -10.44
CA GLU A 87 -13.03 4.83 -10.02
C GLU A 87 -13.28 3.41 -10.54
N LEU A 88 -14.54 2.96 -10.61
CA LEU A 88 -14.90 1.69 -11.26
C LEU A 88 -14.52 1.69 -12.75
N ILE A 89 -14.80 2.78 -13.47
CA ILE A 89 -14.41 2.94 -14.87
C ILE A 89 -12.88 2.85 -14.99
N LYS A 90 -12.13 3.57 -14.14
CA LYS A 90 -10.67 3.55 -14.12
C LYS A 90 -10.12 2.14 -13.85
N LEU A 91 -10.59 1.48 -12.80
CA LEU A 91 -10.21 0.10 -12.48
C LEU A 91 -10.51 -0.86 -13.64
N SER A 92 -11.68 -0.71 -14.30
CA SER A 92 -12.03 -1.54 -15.45
C SER A 92 -11.06 -1.35 -16.63
N ALA A 93 -10.65 -0.11 -16.91
CA ALA A 93 -9.71 0.23 -17.96
C ALA A 93 -8.31 -0.33 -17.65
N GLU A 94 -7.84 -0.18 -16.41
CA GLU A 94 -6.58 -0.78 -15.96
C GLU A 94 -6.57 -2.30 -16.14
N GLN A 95 -7.66 -2.99 -15.80
CA GLN A 95 -7.77 -4.44 -16.04
C GLN A 95 -7.76 -4.79 -17.54
N ALA A 96 -8.37 -3.98 -18.40
CA ALA A 96 -8.30 -4.17 -19.84
C ALA A 96 -6.86 -4.04 -20.37
N GLU A 97 -6.13 -3.01 -19.91
CA GLU A 97 -4.72 -2.82 -20.26
C GLU A 97 -3.83 -3.97 -19.76
N TYR A 98 -4.09 -4.51 -18.55
CA TYR A 98 -3.39 -5.70 -18.07
C TYR A 98 -3.66 -6.91 -18.99
N ALA A 99 -4.90 -7.08 -19.45
CA ALA A 99 -5.26 -8.16 -20.37
C ALA A 99 -4.57 -8.02 -21.74
N GLU A 100 -4.50 -6.81 -22.28
CA GLU A 100 -3.80 -6.50 -23.52
C GLU A 100 -2.31 -6.81 -23.40
N ARG A 101 -1.65 -6.31 -22.34
CA ARG A 101 -0.23 -6.59 -22.08
C ARG A 101 0.07 -8.08 -21.95
N MET A 102 -0.82 -8.86 -21.32
CA MET A 102 -0.66 -10.32 -21.27
C MET A 102 -0.74 -10.96 -22.68
N SER A 103 -1.62 -10.44 -23.53
CA SER A 103 -1.79 -10.92 -24.92
C SER A 103 -0.57 -10.60 -25.79
N GLU A 104 -0.02 -9.39 -25.67
CA GLU A 104 1.21 -8.97 -26.34
C GLU A 104 2.42 -9.85 -25.95
N LEU A 105 2.55 -10.19 -24.66
CA LEU A 105 3.60 -11.08 -24.17
C LEU A 105 3.47 -12.49 -24.76
N VAL A 106 2.25 -13.00 -24.89
CA VAL A 106 2.01 -14.30 -25.53
C VAL A 106 2.41 -14.25 -27.01
N ASN A 107 1.97 -13.23 -27.74
CA ASN A 107 2.25 -13.08 -29.18
C ASN A 107 3.75 -12.89 -29.46
N THR A 108 4.41 -12.02 -28.70
CA THR A 108 5.85 -11.76 -28.85
C THR A 108 6.68 -13.01 -28.57
N GLY A 109 6.32 -13.78 -27.54
CA GLY A 109 7.01 -15.04 -27.24
C GLY A 109 6.77 -16.11 -28.32
N THR A 110 5.58 -16.17 -28.92
CA THR A 110 5.34 -17.08 -30.06
C THR A 110 6.16 -16.72 -31.30
N ASP A 111 6.36 -15.44 -31.60
CA ASP A 111 7.17 -14.99 -32.73
C ASP A 111 8.68 -15.20 -32.50
N ARG A 112 9.14 -14.99 -31.25
CA ARG A 112 10.53 -15.24 -30.83
C ARG A 112 10.91 -16.72 -30.97
N ARG A 113 9.98 -17.64 -30.67
CA ARG A 113 10.17 -19.09 -30.84
C ARG A 113 10.43 -19.48 -32.30
N ARG A 114 9.93 -18.71 -33.28
CA ARG A 114 10.24 -18.91 -34.70
C ARG A 114 11.66 -18.46 -35.08
N THR A 115 12.34 -17.67 -34.24
CA THR A 115 13.52 -16.87 -34.64
C THR A 115 14.71 -17.01 -33.69
N ILE A 116 15.16 -18.24 -33.38
CA ILE A 116 16.47 -18.55 -32.73
C ILE A 116 16.41 -18.71 -31.20
N SER A 117 16.78 -19.93 -30.78
CA SER A 117 17.12 -20.40 -29.43
C SER A 117 18.11 -19.48 -28.70
N LYS A 118 17.68 -18.75 -27.66
CA LYS A 118 18.55 -18.15 -26.63
C LYS A 118 17.83 -18.07 -25.27
N GLU A 119 18.41 -18.75 -24.28
CA GLU A 119 18.47 -18.61 -22.79
C GLU A 119 17.35 -17.95 -21.93
N HIS A 120 16.35 -17.26 -22.51
CA HIS A 120 15.14 -16.76 -21.85
C HIS A 120 13.88 -17.21 -22.60
N ASP A 121 13.84 -18.46 -23.04
CA ASP A 121 12.62 -19.04 -23.61
C ASP A 121 11.60 -19.26 -22.49
N TYR A 122 10.57 -18.41 -22.44
CA TYR A 122 9.33 -18.75 -21.74
C TYR A 122 8.85 -20.10 -22.25
N GLY A 123 8.60 -21.04 -21.33
CA GLY A 123 8.18 -22.38 -21.69
C GLY A 123 6.70 -22.44 -22.09
N PRO A 124 6.24 -23.54 -22.72
CA PRO A 124 4.82 -23.78 -23.04
C PRO A 124 3.86 -23.58 -21.84
N ARG A 125 4.35 -23.85 -20.62
CA ARG A 125 3.61 -23.65 -19.36
C ARG A 125 3.38 -22.17 -19.05
N ASP A 126 4.35 -21.32 -19.37
CA ASP A 126 4.30 -19.89 -19.10
C ASP A 126 3.27 -19.21 -20.02
N TYR A 127 3.20 -19.64 -21.30
CA TYR A 127 2.16 -19.14 -22.22
C TYR A 127 0.75 -19.48 -21.77
N ARG A 128 0.51 -20.71 -21.31
CA ARG A 128 -0.81 -21.11 -20.77
C ARG A 128 -1.19 -20.28 -19.55
N MET A 129 -0.21 -19.97 -18.70
CA MET A 129 -0.41 -19.12 -17.52
C MET A 129 -0.69 -17.66 -17.89
N LEU A 130 0.07 -17.08 -18.82
CA LEU A 130 -0.15 -15.73 -19.34
C LEU A 130 -1.52 -15.61 -20.02
N THR A 131 -1.89 -16.60 -20.84
CA THR A 131 -3.21 -16.65 -21.49
C THR A 131 -4.33 -16.69 -20.46
N ARG A 132 -4.23 -17.56 -19.44
CA ARG A 132 -5.23 -17.62 -18.36
C ARG A 132 -5.32 -16.29 -17.59
N ARG A 133 -4.19 -15.65 -17.30
CA ARG A 133 -4.18 -14.33 -16.65
C ARG A 133 -4.82 -13.26 -17.52
N GLY A 134 -4.51 -13.22 -18.81
CA GLY A 134 -5.14 -12.31 -19.75
C GLY A 134 -6.65 -12.47 -19.80
N LEU A 135 -7.14 -13.72 -19.86
CA LEU A 135 -8.57 -14.02 -19.80
C LEU A 135 -9.22 -13.58 -18.47
N ALA A 136 -8.53 -13.77 -17.35
CA ALA A 136 -9.01 -13.34 -16.03
C ALA A 136 -9.14 -11.82 -15.97
N TYR A 137 -8.12 -11.07 -16.41
CA TYR A 137 -8.16 -9.61 -16.44
C TYR A 137 -9.25 -9.07 -17.38
N ALA A 138 -9.39 -9.64 -18.58
CA ALA A 138 -10.45 -9.23 -19.52
C ALA A 138 -11.85 -9.50 -18.95
N SER A 139 -12.04 -10.66 -18.32
CA SER A 139 -13.31 -11.03 -17.69
C SER A 139 -13.61 -10.12 -16.49
N LEU A 140 -12.60 -9.83 -15.66
CA LEU A 140 -12.72 -8.91 -14.53
C LEU A 140 -13.07 -7.49 -14.99
N SER A 141 -12.39 -6.98 -16.01
CA SER A 141 -12.69 -5.68 -16.64
C SER A 141 -14.16 -5.59 -17.06
N THR A 142 -14.65 -6.62 -17.76
CA THR A 142 -16.06 -6.70 -18.19
C THR A 142 -17.03 -6.69 -17.00
N GLN A 143 -16.71 -7.42 -15.93
CA GLN A 143 -17.57 -7.44 -14.74
C GLN A 143 -17.55 -6.11 -13.99
N LEU A 144 -16.39 -5.46 -13.84
CA LEU A 144 -16.29 -4.12 -13.25
C LEU A 144 -17.10 -3.09 -14.04
N MET A 145 -17.06 -3.16 -15.38
CA MET A 145 -17.85 -2.26 -16.22
C MET A 145 -19.36 -2.47 -16.04
N ARG A 146 -19.82 -3.70 -15.79
CA ARG A 146 -21.25 -3.95 -15.48
C ARG A 146 -21.67 -3.33 -14.15
N LEU A 147 -20.76 -3.26 -13.17
CA LEU A 147 -21.03 -2.67 -11.86
C LEU A 147 -21.13 -1.15 -11.90
N VAL A 148 -20.63 -0.50 -12.97
CA VAL A 148 -20.80 0.95 -13.19
C VAL A 148 -22.28 1.32 -13.32
N ASP A 149 -23.05 0.47 -13.99
CA ASP A 149 -24.48 0.66 -14.24
C ASP A 149 -25.38 0.10 -13.12
N ASP A 150 -24.79 -0.42 -12.04
CA ASP A 150 -25.50 -0.98 -10.89
C ASP A 150 -25.56 0.06 -9.74
N PRO A 151 -26.67 0.81 -9.60
CA PRO A 151 -26.78 1.86 -8.60
C PRO A 151 -26.79 1.30 -7.17
N ASP A 152 -27.29 0.07 -6.97
CA ASP A 152 -27.34 -0.56 -5.65
C ASP A 152 -25.94 -0.97 -5.20
N TYR A 153 -25.13 -1.52 -6.13
CA TYR A 153 -23.73 -1.80 -5.86
C TYR A 153 -22.96 -0.51 -5.52
N VAL A 154 -23.11 0.55 -6.31
CA VAL A 154 -22.46 1.85 -6.07
C VAL A 154 -22.86 2.40 -4.69
N ALA A 155 -24.15 2.40 -4.36
CA ALA A 155 -24.64 2.84 -3.06
C ALA A 155 -24.04 2.00 -1.91
N SER A 156 -23.94 0.68 -2.08
CA SER A 156 -23.33 -0.19 -1.07
C SER A 156 -21.86 0.15 -0.80
N VAL A 157 -21.08 0.47 -1.84
CA VAL A 157 -19.68 0.88 -1.70
C VAL A 157 -19.56 2.22 -0.99
N VAL A 158 -20.44 3.17 -1.32
CA VAL A 158 -20.50 4.48 -0.64
C VAL A 158 -20.76 4.31 0.85
N GLU A 159 -21.77 3.50 1.22
CA GLU A 159 -22.11 3.26 2.62
C GLU A 159 -21.00 2.52 3.39
N ASP A 160 -20.38 1.50 2.78
CA ASP A 160 -19.24 0.80 3.36
C ASP A 160 -18.06 1.76 3.60
N ALA A 161 -17.76 2.63 2.63
CA ALA A 161 -16.68 3.61 2.72
C ALA A 161 -16.97 4.66 3.80
N ARG A 162 -18.21 5.16 3.85
CA ARG A 162 -18.68 6.13 4.86
C ARG A 162 -18.58 5.54 6.26
N GLY A 163 -19.05 4.31 6.46
CA GLY A 163 -18.98 3.61 7.75
C GLY A 163 -17.54 3.41 8.21
N LYS A 164 -16.65 2.98 7.31
CA LYS A 164 -15.22 2.83 7.62
C LYS A 164 -14.54 4.17 7.92
N ALA A 165 -14.86 5.22 7.18
CA ALA A 165 -14.30 6.55 7.39
C ALA A 165 -14.70 7.09 8.77
N TRP A 166 -15.97 6.95 9.14
CA TRP A 166 -16.47 7.34 10.45
C TRP A 166 -15.79 6.55 11.58
N SER A 167 -15.65 5.23 11.42
CA SER A 167 -14.97 4.41 12.41
C SER A 167 -13.50 4.80 12.57
N GLU A 168 -12.79 5.10 11.49
CA GLU A 168 -11.37 5.49 11.54
C GLU A 168 -11.18 6.85 12.20
N LEU A 169 -12.01 7.84 11.85
CA LEU A 169 -12.01 9.15 12.49
C LEU A 169 -12.36 9.05 13.98
N GLY A 170 -13.39 8.28 14.33
CA GLY A 170 -13.79 8.04 15.72
C GLY A 170 -12.67 7.39 16.53
N ASN A 171 -12.00 6.37 15.98
CA ASN A 171 -10.87 5.71 16.61
C ASN A 171 -9.67 6.65 16.78
N ALA A 172 -9.39 7.50 15.79
CA ALA A 172 -8.30 8.48 15.86
C ALA A 172 -8.57 9.56 16.93
N ILE A 173 -9.81 10.04 17.02
CA ILE A 173 -10.23 11.01 18.05
C ILE A 173 -10.16 10.36 19.43
N GLY A 174 -10.75 9.16 19.60
CA GLY A 174 -10.70 8.41 20.86
C GLY A 174 -9.27 8.19 21.32
N SER A 175 -8.41 7.68 20.44
CA SER A 175 -6.98 7.46 20.73
C SER A 175 -6.26 8.75 21.13
N ARG A 176 -6.58 9.88 20.50
CA ARG A 176 -5.99 11.18 20.85
C ARG A 176 -6.49 11.70 22.21
N LEU A 177 -7.76 11.47 22.54
CA LEU A 177 -8.32 11.84 23.85
C LEU A 177 -7.76 10.97 24.97
N ASP A 178 -7.62 9.67 24.73
CA ASP A 178 -7.07 8.70 25.70
C ASP A 178 -5.61 8.99 26.06
N CYS A 179 -4.81 9.44 25.09
CA CYS A 179 -3.41 9.82 25.33
C CYS A 179 -3.24 11.18 26.05
N GLY A 180 -4.27 12.05 26.06
CA GLY A 180 -4.19 13.40 26.62
C GLY A 180 -3.07 14.29 26.01
N PRO A 181 -2.85 15.52 26.51
CA PRO A 181 -1.71 16.37 26.08
C PRO A 181 -0.34 15.86 26.57
N MET A 182 -0.30 14.73 27.28
CA MET A 182 0.93 14.18 27.86
C MET A 182 1.59 13.28 26.81
N GLN A 183 2.57 13.82 26.06
CA GLN A 183 3.25 13.07 24.99
C GLN A 183 3.99 11.81 25.48
N HIS A 184 4.09 11.59 26.80
CA HIS A 184 4.52 10.33 27.39
C HIS A 184 3.73 10.10 28.69
N PRO A 185 2.78 9.14 28.75
CA PRO A 185 2.30 8.67 30.03
C PRO A 185 3.49 8.04 30.73
N ASP A 186 3.92 8.67 31.81
CA ASP A 186 4.90 8.09 32.72
C ASP A 186 4.37 6.71 33.14
N ALA A 187 5.16 5.64 32.94
CA ALA A 187 4.69 4.27 33.12
C ALA A 187 4.22 4.03 34.56
N ASP A 188 4.77 4.79 35.50
CA ASP A 188 4.43 4.75 36.92
C ASP A 188 3.40 5.83 37.32
N TYR A 189 2.80 6.55 36.38
CA TYR A 189 1.84 7.64 36.67
C TYR A 189 0.70 7.16 37.56
N THR A 190 0.11 6.01 37.26
CA THR A 190 -1.00 5.45 38.04
C THR A 190 -0.57 5.04 39.44
N LEU A 191 0.66 4.54 39.60
CA LEU A 191 1.25 4.14 40.88
C LEU A 191 1.61 5.34 41.75
N GLU A 192 2.14 6.41 41.15
CA GLU A 192 2.62 7.59 41.86
C GLU A 192 1.60 8.72 41.98
N ARG A 193 0.42 8.55 41.38
CA ARG A 193 -0.63 9.57 41.27
C ARG A 193 -0.92 10.27 42.60
N ASP A 194 -1.13 9.50 43.67
CA ASP A 194 -1.48 10.03 44.98
C ASP A 194 -0.34 10.83 45.63
N THR A 195 0.91 10.44 45.38
CA THR A 195 2.08 11.17 45.86
C THR A 195 2.25 12.47 45.09
N ARG A 196 2.08 12.44 43.76
CA ARG A 196 2.17 13.62 42.90
C ARG A 196 1.04 14.62 43.15
N LEU A 197 -0.19 14.16 43.37
CA LEU A 197 -1.32 15.03 43.71
C LEU A 197 -1.10 15.70 45.08
N ARG A 198 -0.55 14.98 46.07
CA ARG A 198 -0.16 15.58 47.35
C ARG A 198 0.92 16.64 47.19
N ALA A 199 1.95 16.37 46.37
CA ALA A 199 3.00 17.32 46.07
C ALA A 199 2.47 18.58 45.36
N LEU A 200 1.59 18.41 44.37
CA LEU A 200 0.94 19.51 43.66
C LEU A 200 0.18 20.43 44.61
N VAL A 201 -0.61 19.87 45.53
CA VAL A 201 -1.38 20.65 46.50
C VAL A 201 -0.46 21.34 47.51
N ALA A 202 0.46 20.60 48.11
CA ALA A 202 1.28 21.08 49.21
C ALA A 202 2.38 22.07 48.77
N ILE A 203 2.91 21.91 47.56
CA ILE A 203 4.06 22.67 47.08
C ILE A 203 3.60 23.71 46.06
N ASP A 204 3.06 23.26 44.94
CA ASP A 204 2.83 24.12 43.78
C ASP A 204 1.63 25.04 43.98
N LEU A 205 0.48 24.51 44.39
CA LEU A 205 -0.70 25.31 44.68
C LEU A 205 -0.49 26.19 45.89
N ALA A 206 0.14 25.69 46.97
CA ALA A 206 0.47 26.53 48.12
C ALA A 206 1.39 27.70 47.74
N ARG A 207 2.35 27.49 46.83
CA ARG A 207 3.21 28.55 46.30
C ARG A 207 2.40 29.55 45.47
N LEU A 208 1.50 29.07 44.62
CA LEU A 208 0.62 29.91 43.81
C LEU A 208 -0.26 30.82 44.68
N TRP A 209 -0.89 30.25 45.71
CA TRP A 209 -1.75 31.00 46.65
C TRP A 209 -0.98 32.10 47.39
N ARG A 210 0.26 31.82 47.80
CA ARG A 210 1.14 32.85 48.41
C ARG A 210 1.47 33.96 47.42
N SER A 211 1.80 33.63 46.16
CA SER A 211 2.07 34.65 45.14
C SER A 211 0.84 35.45 44.73
N ALA A 212 -0.35 34.83 44.71
CA ALA A 212 -1.61 35.51 44.42
C ALA A 212 -2.00 36.47 45.56
N GLY A 213 -1.82 36.05 46.82
CA GLY A 213 -2.05 36.92 47.99
C GLY A 213 -1.07 38.10 48.07
N ALA A 214 0.19 37.90 47.66
CA ALA A 214 1.19 38.97 47.60
C ALA A 214 0.90 40.01 46.50
N ASN A 215 0.31 39.58 45.37
CA ASN A 215 -0.13 40.48 44.31
C ASN A 215 -1.45 41.22 44.64
N ALA A 216 -2.27 40.69 45.54
CA ALA A 216 -3.52 41.34 45.98
C ALA A 216 -3.33 42.37 47.11
N ALA A 217 -2.15 42.38 47.76
CA ALA A 217 -1.78 43.35 48.81
C ALA A 217 -0.91 44.52 48.30
N ARG A 218 -0.77 44.65 46.97
CA ARG A 218 -0.16 45.78 46.26
C ARG A 218 -1.24 46.62 45.60
#